data_AF-A0AAE9AJC9-F1
#
_entry.id   AF-A0AAE9AJC9-F1
#
_cell.length_a   1.000
_cell.length_b   1.000
_cell.length_c   1.000
_cell.angle_alpha   90.00
_cell.angle_beta   90.00
_cell.angle_gamma   90.00
#
_symmetry.space_group_name_H-M   'P 1'
#
loop_
_entity.id
_entity.type
_entity.pdbx_description
1 polymer ?
#
loop_
_entity_poly.entity_id
_entity_poly.type
_entity_poly.pdbx_seq_one_letter_code
_entity_poly.pdbx_strand_id
1 'polypeptide(L)'
;MTIHRVSVLLSPGKAPAWFSDTKLFVYCSALVTGLLISLLIPYYSTCYVNFNALTSLHETACAPNKHPITRFQNLYLIWVPGASKPRKRDAQLVVYWGNPLRDGLQKSIPWLGISMAVLRLLIVKNSLNPKFENLSNPKFSVVLTLVTYILSTFWSLFLYRGYSLADGNDLWQPAPSCTGFPVNYTEHQFYIQYERDVNVESDCMIEVYLFTDGLLKIIPTIVFPILTGLLIRELSAANTRRKKLTATQSKRCTRADHTTKLVVCMTAMFMAAEGPPGILLVLQGFVKNSVGFS
;
A
#
# COMPACT_ATOMS: atom_id res chain seq x y z
N MET A 1 4.09 -2.24 -5.71
CA MET A 1 5.14 -3.07 -6.36
C MET A 1 6.49 -2.65 -5.81
N THR A 2 7.22 -3.52 -5.13
CA THR A 2 8.52 -3.17 -4.52
C THR A 2 9.51 -2.71 -5.59
N ILE A 3 10.36 -1.72 -5.27
CA ILE A 3 11.42 -1.17 -6.14
C ILE A 3 12.28 -2.30 -6.76
N HIS A 4 12.44 -3.39 -6.02
CA HIS A 4 13.03 -4.64 -6.46
C HIS A 4 12.41 -5.19 -7.76
N ARG A 5 11.08 -5.29 -7.85
CA ARG A 5 10.38 -5.86 -9.02
C ARG A 5 10.50 -4.96 -10.26
N VAL A 6 10.50 -3.64 -10.07
CA VAL A 6 10.70 -2.67 -11.16
C VAL A 6 12.14 -2.69 -11.66
N SER A 7 13.11 -2.80 -10.75
CA SER A 7 14.54 -2.86 -11.08
C SER A 7 14.92 -4.13 -11.86
N VAL A 8 14.30 -5.27 -11.51
CA VAL A 8 14.46 -6.54 -12.25
C VAL A 8 13.83 -6.45 -13.65
N LEU A 9 12.73 -5.73 -13.81
CA LEU A 9 12.07 -5.49 -15.10
C LEU A 9 12.88 -4.58 -16.03
N LEU A 10 13.52 -3.54 -15.48
CA LEU A 10 14.33 -2.57 -16.23
C LEU A 10 15.70 -3.12 -16.68
N SER A 11 16.24 -4.13 -16.00
CA SER A 11 17.55 -4.71 -16.35
C SER A 11 17.63 -6.19 -15.95
N PRO A 12 16.96 -7.09 -16.71
CA PRO A 12 16.93 -8.53 -16.39
C PRO A 12 18.32 -9.18 -16.43
N GLY A 13 19.24 -8.68 -17.27
CA GLY A 13 20.61 -9.21 -17.38
C GLY A 13 21.54 -8.88 -16.21
N LYS A 14 21.27 -7.81 -15.45
CA LYS A 14 22.06 -7.40 -14.27
C LYS A 14 21.43 -7.83 -12.94
N ALA A 15 20.18 -8.28 -12.97
CA ALA A 15 19.43 -8.76 -11.81
C ALA A 15 20.19 -9.78 -10.92
N PRO A 16 20.87 -10.82 -11.45
CA PRO A 16 21.58 -11.79 -10.60
C PRO A 16 22.80 -11.19 -9.87
N ALA A 17 23.42 -10.14 -10.39
CA ALA A 17 24.56 -9.46 -9.74
C ALA A 17 24.10 -8.50 -8.62
N TRP A 18 22.93 -7.89 -8.78
CA TRP A 18 22.35 -6.95 -7.82
C TRP A 18 21.61 -7.64 -6.67
N PHE A 19 20.98 -8.78 -6.94
CA PHE A 19 20.13 -9.50 -5.98
C PHE A 19 20.65 -10.91 -5.69
N SER A 20 21.85 -10.99 -5.11
CA SER A 20 22.36 -12.22 -4.51
C SER A 20 21.66 -12.50 -3.17
N ASP A 21 21.52 -13.78 -2.78
CA ASP A 21 20.79 -14.20 -1.56
C ASP A 21 21.24 -13.44 -0.30
N THR A 22 22.55 -13.24 -0.13
CA THR A 22 23.11 -12.50 1.02
C THR A 22 22.74 -11.02 0.97
N LYS A 23 22.83 -10.38 -0.21
CA LYS A 23 22.46 -8.97 -0.37
C LYS A 23 20.97 -8.77 -0.14
N LEU A 24 20.13 -9.67 -0.66
CA LEU A 24 18.69 -9.66 -0.47
C LEU A 24 18.31 -9.78 1.01
N PHE A 25 18.97 -10.67 1.75
CA PHE A 25 18.76 -10.81 3.19
C PHE A 25 19.11 -9.52 3.94
N VAL A 26 20.22 -8.87 3.59
CA VAL A 26 20.63 -7.58 4.18
C VAL A 26 19.60 -6.49 3.85
N TYR A 27 19.12 -6.40 2.61
CA TYR A 27 18.09 -5.43 2.22
C TYR A 27 16.78 -5.62 2.98
N CYS A 28 16.28 -6.87 3.07
CA CYS A 28 15.06 -7.18 3.80
C CYS A 28 15.22 -6.91 5.30
N SER A 29 16.36 -7.27 5.89
CA SER A 29 16.65 -7.01 7.31
C SER A 29 16.71 -5.51 7.59
N ALA A 30 17.41 -4.74 6.76
CA ALA A 30 17.48 -3.28 6.90
C ALA A 30 16.09 -2.62 6.80
N LEU A 31 15.23 -3.09 5.88
CA LEU A 31 13.84 -2.61 5.78
C LEU A 31 13.03 -2.93 7.04
N VAL A 32 13.11 -4.16 7.55
CA VAL A 32 12.39 -4.57 8.77
C VAL A 32 12.88 -3.76 9.97
N THR A 33 14.19 -3.58 10.11
CA THR A 33 14.76 -2.75 11.17
C THR A 33 14.31 -1.30 11.06
N GLY A 34 14.30 -0.72 9.85
CA GLY A 34 13.80 0.64 9.62
C GLY A 34 12.32 0.81 9.97
N LEU A 35 11.48 -0.17 9.61
CA LEU A 35 10.06 -0.19 9.96
C LEU A 35 9.85 -0.32 11.48
N LEU A 36 10.60 -1.21 12.13
CA LEU A 36 10.54 -1.38 13.59
C LEU A 36 10.96 -0.11 14.32
N ILE A 37 12.03 0.54 13.87
CA ILE A 37 12.46 1.83 14.41
C ILE A 37 11.34 2.85 14.25
N SER A 38 10.73 2.96 13.08
CA SER A 38 9.65 3.92 12.82
C SER A 38 8.43 3.72 13.75
N LEU A 39 8.14 2.46 14.09
CA LEU A 39 7.06 2.08 15.01
C LEU A 39 7.40 2.38 16.48
N LEU A 40 8.69 2.37 16.84
CA LEU A 40 9.20 2.67 18.18
C LEU A 40 9.37 4.17 18.44
N ILE A 41 9.48 5.01 17.40
CA ILE A 41 9.59 6.47 17.52
C ILE A 41 8.49 7.10 18.41
N PRO A 42 7.20 6.80 18.26
CA PRO A 42 6.18 7.37 19.14
C PRO A 42 6.30 6.94 20.62
N TYR A 43 6.98 5.82 20.91
CA TYR A 43 7.19 5.33 22.28
C TYR A 43 8.41 5.92 22.96
N TYR A 44 9.49 6.17 22.22
CA TYR A 44 10.74 6.72 22.78
C TYR A 44 10.90 8.24 22.58
N SER A 45 9.97 8.88 21.89
CA SER A 45 10.00 10.33 21.71
C SER A 45 9.56 11.05 22.98
N THR A 46 10.26 12.14 23.31
CA THR A 46 9.99 12.99 24.49
C THR A 46 8.73 13.85 24.34
N CYS A 47 7.97 13.66 23.27
CA CYS A 47 6.87 14.50 22.85
C CYS A 47 5.89 13.67 22.02
N TYR A 48 4.61 14.07 22.00
CA TYR A 48 3.58 13.34 21.28
C TYR A 48 3.82 13.33 19.76
N VAL A 49 4.13 12.14 19.25
CA VAL A 49 4.24 11.84 17.82
C VAL A 49 3.10 10.89 17.47
N ASN A 50 2.20 11.32 16.59
CA ASN A 50 1.15 10.47 16.05
C ASN A 50 1.47 10.07 14.61
N PHE A 51 1.14 8.86 14.20
CA PHE A 51 1.21 8.46 12.80
C PHE A 51 -0.20 8.54 12.20
N ASN A 52 -0.40 9.49 11.31
CA ASN A 52 -1.66 9.60 10.59
C ASN A 52 -1.69 8.53 9.49
N ALA A 53 -2.42 7.44 9.73
CA ALA A 53 -2.51 6.32 8.81
C ALA A 53 -3.09 6.72 7.44
N LEU A 54 -3.97 7.72 7.40
CA LEU A 54 -4.63 8.18 6.18
C LEU A 54 -3.69 8.94 5.25
N THR A 55 -2.75 9.71 5.78
CA THR A 55 -1.76 10.46 4.99
C THR A 55 -0.38 9.78 4.97
N SER A 56 -0.19 8.75 5.80
CA SER A 56 1.10 8.09 6.05
C SER A 56 2.20 9.05 6.52
N LEU A 57 1.82 10.14 7.19
CA LEU A 57 2.72 11.16 7.72
C LEU A 57 2.76 11.08 9.24
N HIS A 58 3.90 11.45 9.82
CA HIS A 58 3.97 11.65 11.27
C HIS A 58 3.55 13.08 11.57
N GLU A 59 2.67 13.24 12.54
CA GLU A 59 2.21 14.53 13.06
C GLU A 59 2.75 14.68 14.48
N THR A 60 3.30 15.84 14.81
CA THR A 60 3.98 16.05 16.09
C THR A 60 3.57 17.36 16.72
N ALA A 61 3.24 17.32 18.01
CA ALA A 61 2.87 18.50 18.78
C ALA A 61 4.09 19.26 19.36
N CYS A 62 5.31 18.93 18.94
CA CYS A 62 6.53 19.43 19.57
C CYS A 62 6.85 20.87 19.17
N ALA A 63 6.94 21.74 20.17
CA ALA A 63 7.39 23.12 20.08
C ALA A 63 8.49 23.39 21.13
N PRO A 64 9.42 24.35 20.90
CA PRO A 64 9.61 25.14 19.68
C PRO A 64 10.36 24.37 18.56
N ASN A 65 11.02 23.25 18.90
CA ASN A 65 11.74 22.42 17.94
C ASN A 65 10.82 21.30 17.39
N LYS A 66 10.59 21.30 16.07
CA LYS A 66 9.91 20.18 15.40
C LYS A 66 10.68 18.89 15.63
N HIS A 67 9.98 17.76 15.80
CA HIS A 67 10.61 16.46 15.89
C HIS A 67 11.51 16.21 14.66
N PRO A 68 12.67 15.55 14.80
CA PRO A 68 13.57 15.30 13.67
C PRO A 68 12.87 14.63 12.48
N ILE A 69 11.91 13.74 12.77
CA ILE A 69 11.14 13.05 11.73
C ILE A 69 10.22 13.98 10.93
N THR A 70 9.54 14.92 11.59
CA THR A 70 8.66 15.87 10.91
C THR A 70 9.46 16.96 10.21
N ARG A 71 10.65 17.28 10.71
CA ARG A 71 11.61 18.12 9.99
C ARG A 71 12.07 17.44 8.71
N PHE A 72 12.43 16.16 8.76
CA PHE A 72 12.82 15.36 7.59
C PHE A 72 11.67 15.21 6.59
N GLN A 73 10.47 14.83 7.03
CA GLN A 73 9.31 14.69 6.14
C GLN A 73 8.98 16.02 5.43
N ASN A 74 9.00 17.15 6.14
CA ASN A 74 8.79 18.45 5.51
C ASN A 74 9.90 18.86 4.52
N LEU A 75 11.13 18.37 4.71
CA LEU A 75 12.27 18.67 3.84
C LEU A 75 12.38 17.76 2.62
N TYR A 76 11.92 16.51 2.71
CA TYR A 76 12.17 15.49 1.66
C TYR A 76 10.91 14.91 1.03
N LEU A 77 9.75 14.94 1.69
CA LEU A 77 8.48 14.48 1.07
C LEU A 77 7.77 15.58 0.28
N ILE A 78 8.01 16.85 0.64
CA ILE A 78 7.35 18.02 0.04
C ILE A 78 8.30 18.75 -0.95
N TRP A 79 9.61 18.49 -0.89
CA TRP A 79 10.59 19.23 -1.67
C TRP A 79 10.84 18.62 -3.04
N VAL A 80 10.47 19.36 -4.09
CA VAL A 80 10.90 19.10 -5.47
C VAL A 80 12.29 19.72 -5.64
N PRO A 81 13.31 18.98 -6.11
CA PRO A 81 14.65 19.51 -6.29
C PRO A 81 14.65 20.73 -7.22
N GLY A 82 15.05 21.89 -6.69
CA GLY A 82 15.14 23.17 -7.41
C GLY A 82 14.09 24.22 -7.06
N ALA A 83 13.10 23.92 -6.21
CA ALA A 83 12.09 24.90 -5.77
C ALA A 83 12.38 25.49 -4.38
N SER A 84 12.06 26.77 -4.18
CA SER A 84 12.02 27.40 -2.84
C SER A 84 11.01 26.69 -1.94
N LYS A 85 11.20 26.76 -0.60
CA LYS A 85 10.28 26.16 0.38
C LYS A 85 8.82 26.53 0.06
N PRO A 86 7.94 25.56 -0.25
CA PRO A 86 6.57 25.86 -0.69
C PRO A 86 5.77 26.51 0.44
N ARG A 87 4.82 27.38 0.08
CA ARG A 87 3.86 27.94 1.03
C ARG A 87 3.01 26.79 1.59
N LYS A 88 2.51 26.90 2.82
CA LYS A 88 1.69 25.84 3.46
C LYS A 88 0.50 25.40 2.58
N ARG A 89 -0.17 26.37 1.94
CA ARG A 89 -1.25 26.13 0.99
C ARG A 89 -0.80 25.28 -0.20
N ASP A 90 0.36 25.59 -0.80
CA ASP A 90 0.90 24.85 -1.95
C ASP A 90 1.25 23.41 -1.57
N ALA A 91 1.81 23.20 -0.37
CA ALA A 91 2.10 21.87 0.14
C ALA A 91 0.84 21.03 0.33
N GLN A 92 -0.25 21.63 0.83
CA GLN A 92 -1.52 20.93 0.98
C GLN A 92 -2.24 20.69 -0.36
N LEU A 93 -2.04 21.55 -1.35
CA LEU A 93 -2.49 21.32 -2.72
C LEU A 93 -1.81 20.08 -3.32
N VAL A 94 -0.50 19.92 -3.12
CA VAL A 94 0.24 18.72 -3.55
C VAL A 94 -0.29 17.46 -2.86
N VAL A 95 -0.56 17.54 -1.56
CA VAL A 95 -1.16 16.42 -0.81
C VAL A 95 -2.56 16.09 -1.34
N TYR A 96 -3.39 17.10 -1.58
CA TYR A 96 -4.74 16.93 -2.14
C TYR A 96 -4.74 16.20 -3.49
N TRP A 97 -3.89 16.61 -4.44
CA TRP A 97 -3.78 15.93 -5.73
C TRP A 97 -3.05 14.58 -5.67
N GLY A 98 -2.14 14.41 -4.71
CA GLY A 98 -1.39 13.17 -4.50
C GLY A 98 -2.20 12.04 -3.85
N ASN A 99 -3.20 12.37 -3.03
CA ASN A 99 -4.01 11.41 -2.30
C ASN A 99 -4.78 10.42 -3.21
N PRO A 100 -5.54 10.87 -4.25
CA PRO A 100 -6.22 9.93 -5.16
C PRO A 100 -5.26 8.97 -5.85
N LEU A 101 -4.06 9.47 -6.21
CA LEU A 101 -3.02 8.68 -6.86
C LEU A 101 -2.54 7.57 -5.92
N ARG A 102 -2.12 7.95 -4.71
CA ARG A 102 -1.63 7.04 -3.68
C ARG A 102 -2.67 5.99 -3.32
N ASP A 103 -3.93 6.38 -3.16
CA ASP A 103 -5.02 5.47 -2.82
C ASP A 103 -5.28 4.48 -3.95
N GLY A 104 -5.28 4.96 -5.21
CA GLY A 104 -5.34 4.08 -6.38
C GLY A 104 -4.17 3.09 -6.45
N LEU A 105 -2.95 3.54 -6.14
CA LEU A 105 -1.77 2.66 -6.04
C LEU A 105 -2.00 1.59 -4.97
N GLN A 106 -2.39 1.96 -3.75
CA GLN A 106 -2.60 1.04 -2.65
C GLN A 106 -3.66 -0.02 -3.00
N LYS A 107 -4.78 0.40 -3.58
CA LYS A 107 -5.85 -0.51 -3.99
C LYS A 107 -5.42 -1.46 -5.10
N SER A 108 -4.57 -1.02 -6.04
CA SER A 108 -4.09 -1.87 -7.14
C SER A 108 -3.14 -3.00 -6.69
N ILE A 109 -2.39 -2.83 -5.59
CA ILE A 109 -1.39 -3.79 -5.10
C ILE A 109 -1.97 -5.21 -4.90
N PRO A 110 -3.06 -5.41 -4.15
CA PRO A 110 -3.64 -6.73 -3.95
C PRO A 110 -4.14 -7.37 -5.25
N TRP A 111 -4.76 -6.60 -6.16
CA TRP A 111 -5.22 -7.08 -7.47
C TRP A 111 -4.05 -7.49 -8.39
N LEU A 112 -2.95 -6.75 -8.35
CA LEU A 112 -1.69 -7.15 -9.00
C LEU A 112 -1.12 -8.43 -8.40
N GLY A 113 -1.27 -8.64 -7.09
CA GLY A 113 -0.94 -9.89 -6.42
C GLY A 113 -1.75 -11.08 -6.94
N ILE A 114 -3.07 -10.94 -7.01
CA ILE A 114 -3.99 -11.95 -7.55
C ILE A 114 -3.66 -12.26 -9.00
N SER A 115 -3.58 -11.24 -9.85
CA SER A 115 -3.30 -11.43 -11.28
C SER A 115 -1.95 -12.13 -11.50
N MET A 116 -0.93 -11.83 -10.70
CA MET A 116 0.35 -12.53 -10.74
C MET A 116 0.25 -14.00 -10.32
N ALA A 117 -0.55 -14.33 -9.29
CA ALA A 117 -0.81 -15.70 -8.89
C ALA A 117 -1.59 -16.48 -9.96
N VAL A 118 -2.61 -15.84 -10.55
CA VAL A 118 -3.39 -16.37 -11.68
C VAL A 118 -2.48 -16.67 -12.86
N LEU A 119 -1.64 -15.72 -13.29
CA LEU A 119 -0.70 -15.92 -14.40
C LEU A 119 0.23 -17.10 -14.15
N ARG A 120 0.80 -17.24 -12.94
CA ARG A 120 1.63 -18.40 -12.58
C ARG A 120 0.86 -19.71 -12.71
N LEU A 121 -0.39 -19.74 -12.26
CA LEU A 121 -1.23 -20.92 -12.33
C LEU A 121 -1.54 -21.31 -13.78
N LEU A 122 -1.93 -20.33 -14.61
CA LEU A 122 -2.21 -20.54 -16.03
C LEU A 122 -0.98 -21.04 -16.79
N ILE A 123 0.20 -20.45 -16.54
CA ILE A 123 1.45 -20.86 -17.19
C ILE A 123 1.83 -22.29 -16.78
N VAL A 124 1.72 -22.65 -15.50
CA VAL A 124 2.06 -24.01 -15.02
C VAL A 124 1.07 -25.04 -15.56
N LYS A 125 -0.23 -24.74 -15.50
CA LYS A 125 -1.30 -25.66 -15.91
C LYS A 125 -1.31 -25.89 -17.42
N ASN A 126 -1.09 -24.85 -18.22
CA ASN A 126 -1.19 -24.88 -19.68
C ASN A 126 0.16 -24.72 -20.39
N SER A 127 1.26 -25.12 -19.73
CA SER A 127 2.63 -25.01 -20.27
C SER A 127 2.86 -25.67 -21.64
N LEU A 128 1.92 -26.52 -22.11
CA LEU A 128 1.98 -27.22 -23.39
C LEU A 128 1.21 -26.52 -24.52
N ASN A 129 0.50 -25.41 -24.24
CA ASN A 129 -0.31 -24.72 -25.22
C ASN A 129 0.34 -23.37 -25.60
N PRO A 130 0.69 -23.16 -26.89
CA PRO A 130 1.46 -21.99 -27.33
C PRO A 130 0.72 -20.67 -27.13
N LYS A 131 -0.61 -20.68 -26.98
CA LYS A 131 -1.38 -19.45 -26.66
C LYS A 131 -1.00 -18.83 -25.31
N PHE A 132 -0.49 -19.63 -24.37
CA PHE A 132 -0.09 -19.18 -23.03
C PHE A 132 1.35 -18.64 -22.98
N GLU A 133 2.14 -18.81 -24.05
CA GLU A 133 3.47 -18.21 -24.17
C GLU A 133 3.39 -16.68 -24.22
N ASN A 134 2.35 -16.14 -24.87
CA ASN A 134 2.08 -14.71 -24.90
C ASN A 134 1.83 -14.08 -23.52
N LEU A 135 1.34 -14.85 -22.55
CA LEU A 135 1.11 -14.38 -21.18
C LEU A 135 2.42 -14.20 -20.39
N SER A 136 3.51 -14.83 -20.84
CA SER A 136 4.84 -14.67 -20.25
C SER A 136 5.59 -13.44 -20.80
N ASN A 137 5.03 -12.75 -21.80
CA ASN A 137 5.67 -11.59 -22.39
C ASN A 137 5.66 -10.39 -21.43
N PRO A 138 6.78 -9.64 -21.31
CA PRO A 138 6.86 -8.48 -20.42
C PRO A 138 5.90 -7.36 -20.84
N LYS A 139 5.63 -7.22 -22.15
CA LYS A 139 4.67 -6.24 -22.68
C LYS A 139 3.26 -6.48 -22.14
N PHE A 140 2.82 -7.74 -22.08
CA PHE A 140 1.53 -8.10 -21.52
C PHE A 140 1.44 -7.74 -20.03
N SER A 141 2.49 -8.05 -19.26
CA SER A 141 2.54 -7.69 -17.83
C SER A 141 2.49 -6.18 -17.59
N VAL A 142 3.16 -5.37 -18.43
CA VAL A 142 3.11 -3.91 -18.32
C VAL A 142 1.70 -3.40 -18.62
N VAL A 143 1.08 -3.85 -19.71
CA VAL A 143 -0.30 -3.48 -20.06
C VAL A 143 -1.28 -3.84 -18.95
N LEU A 144 -1.20 -5.07 -18.41
CA LEU A 144 -2.04 -5.51 -17.30
C LEU A 144 -1.86 -4.64 -16.05
N THR A 145 -0.62 -4.24 -15.76
CA THR A 145 -0.32 -3.36 -14.63
C THR A 145 -0.90 -1.95 -14.84
N LEU A 146 -0.80 -1.42 -16.06
CA LEU A 146 -1.31 -0.10 -16.40
C LEU A 146 -2.84 -0.05 -16.34
N VAL A 147 -3.51 -1.08 -16.87
CA VAL A 147 -4.98 -1.18 -16.86
C VAL A 147 -5.52 -1.29 -15.43
N THR A 148 -4.96 -2.19 -14.61
CA THR A 148 -5.39 -2.35 -13.21
C THR A 148 -5.17 -1.09 -12.39
N TYR A 149 -4.08 -0.37 -12.67
CA TYR A 149 -3.80 0.91 -12.04
C TYR A 149 -4.83 1.99 -12.43
N ILE A 150 -5.08 2.18 -13.73
CA ILE A 150 -6.05 3.17 -14.24
C ILE A 150 -7.44 2.94 -13.63
N LEU A 151 -7.91 1.68 -13.61
CA LEU A 151 -9.20 1.33 -13.02
C LEU A 151 -9.26 1.67 -11.51
N SER A 152 -8.18 1.39 -10.77
CA SER A 152 -8.11 1.67 -9.33
C SER A 152 -8.04 3.17 -9.03
N THR A 153 -7.31 3.94 -9.84
CA THR A 153 -7.25 5.40 -9.71
C THR A 153 -8.57 6.05 -10.08
N PHE A 154 -9.25 5.54 -11.11
CA PHE A 154 -10.56 6.06 -11.52
C PHE A 154 -11.60 5.88 -10.41
N TRP A 155 -11.64 4.69 -9.77
CA TRP A 155 -12.49 4.44 -8.61
C TRP A 155 -12.17 5.36 -7.42
N SER A 156 -10.90 5.69 -7.21
CA SER A 156 -10.49 6.58 -6.12
C SER A 156 -10.86 8.04 -6.43
N LEU A 157 -10.66 8.51 -7.66
CA LEU A 157 -11.01 9.86 -8.09
C LEU A 157 -12.50 10.19 -7.91
N PHE A 158 -13.38 9.20 -8.07
CA PHE A 158 -14.82 9.38 -7.86
C PHE A 158 -15.15 9.88 -6.45
N LEU A 159 -14.47 9.35 -5.41
CA LEU A 159 -14.59 9.88 -4.05
C LEU A 159 -13.97 11.25 -3.91
N TYR A 160 -12.73 11.40 -4.38
CA TYR A 160 -11.95 12.62 -4.17
C TYR A 160 -12.57 13.85 -4.82
N ARG A 161 -13.47 13.66 -5.81
CA ARG A 161 -14.30 14.72 -6.37
C ARG A 161 -15.12 15.48 -5.32
N GLY A 162 -15.59 14.81 -4.28
CA GLY A 162 -16.39 15.44 -3.21
C GLY A 162 -15.54 16.09 -2.10
N TYR A 163 -14.21 15.98 -2.18
CA TYR A 163 -13.33 16.63 -1.22
C TYR A 163 -12.88 17.98 -1.76
N SER A 164 -12.95 19.01 -0.92
CA SER A 164 -12.42 20.33 -1.20
C SER A 164 -11.36 20.73 -0.16
N LEU A 165 -10.46 21.61 -0.58
CA LEU A 165 -9.53 22.27 0.33
C LEU A 165 -10.26 23.43 0.96
N ALA A 166 -10.63 23.29 2.22
CA ALA A 166 -11.34 24.32 2.96
C ALA A 166 -10.41 24.94 4.00
N ASP A 167 -10.56 26.26 4.14
CA ASP A 167 -9.90 27.04 5.18
C ASP A 167 -10.59 26.73 6.52
N GLY A 168 -9.80 26.56 7.58
CA GLY A 168 -10.37 26.41 8.91
C GLY A 168 -11.10 27.68 9.35
N ASN A 169 -12.32 27.52 9.85
CA ASN A 169 -13.12 28.63 10.38
C ASN A 169 -12.38 29.38 11.50
N ASP A 170 -11.56 28.66 12.29
CA ASP A 170 -10.73 29.22 13.35
C ASP A 170 -9.25 29.11 13.02
N LEU A 171 -8.49 30.13 13.41
CA LEU A 171 -7.04 30.08 13.41
C LEU A 171 -6.59 29.09 14.49
N TRP A 172 -5.64 28.21 14.16
CA TRP A 172 -5.04 27.32 15.14
C TRP A 172 -4.39 28.12 16.26
N GLN A 173 -4.70 27.75 17.49
CA GLN A 173 -4.02 28.26 18.67
C GLN A 173 -3.45 27.07 19.45
N PRO A 174 -2.24 27.22 20.02
CA PRO A 174 -1.66 26.20 20.86
C PRO A 174 -2.49 26.02 22.13
N ALA A 175 -2.59 24.78 22.62
CA ALA A 175 -3.21 24.52 23.92
C ALA A 175 -2.49 25.30 25.04
N PRO A 176 -3.19 25.71 26.11
CA PRO A 176 -2.59 26.51 27.18
C PRO A 176 -1.44 25.81 27.93
N SER A 177 -1.29 24.50 27.77
CA SER A 177 -0.18 23.70 28.31
C SER A 177 1.10 23.76 27.45
N CYS A 178 1.04 24.32 26.24
CA CYS A 178 2.17 24.40 25.32
C CYS A 178 3.03 25.64 25.63
N THR A 179 4.22 25.44 26.20
CA THR A 179 5.21 26.50 26.41
C THR A 179 6.09 26.67 25.16
N GLY A 180 6.47 27.91 24.82
CA GLY A 180 7.38 28.20 23.70
C GLY A 180 6.76 28.83 22.44
N PHE A 181 5.48 29.20 22.48
CA PHE A 181 4.85 30.07 21.47
C PHE A 181 4.79 31.53 21.98
N PRO A 182 4.86 32.54 21.11
CA PRO A 182 4.63 33.93 21.51
C PRO A 182 3.19 34.12 21.99
N VAL A 183 2.97 35.12 22.84
CA VAL A 183 1.61 35.47 23.32
C VAL A 183 0.70 35.78 22.12
N ASN A 184 -0.52 35.23 22.12
CA ASN A 184 -1.50 35.32 21.02
C ASN A 184 -1.01 34.76 19.67
N TYR A 185 -0.19 33.70 19.65
CA TYR A 185 0.15 33.01 18.41
C TYR A 185 -1.08 32.38 17.76
N THR A 186 -1.33 32.74 16.50
CA THR A 186 -2.39 32.18 15.66
C THR A 186 -1.82 31.71 14.33
N GLU A 187 -2.36 30.61 13.80
CA GLU A 187 -1.88 30.04 12.55
C GLU A 187 -3.02 29.53 11.66
N HIS A 188 -3.02 29.90 10.38
CA HIS A 188 -4.03 29.39 9.43
C HIS A 188 -3.93 27.87 9.27
N GLN A 189 -5.05 27.19 9.46
CA GLN A 189 -5.21 25.77 9.16
C GLN A 189 -5.92 25.62 7.83
N PHE A 190 -5.45 24.67 7.04
CA PHE A 190 -6.25 24.13 5.95
C PHE A 190 -6.48 22.66 6.25
N TYR A 191 -7.66 22.19 5.90
CA TYR A 191 -8.01 20.79 5.99
C TYR A 191 -8.55 20.32 4.65
N ILE A 192 -8.36 19.04 4.38
CA ILE A 192 -9.09 18.37 3.30
C ILE A 192 -10.39 17.91 3.94
N GLN A 193 -11.49 18.58 3.62
CA GLN A 193 -12.80 18.21 4.10
C GLN A 193 -13.66 17.76 2.93
N TYR A 194 -14.59 16.86 3.22
CA TYR A 194 -15.66 16.58 2.30
C TYR A 194 -16.59 17.79 2.28
N GLU A 195 -16.91 18.29 1.09
CA GLU A 195 -17.82 19.42 0.95
C GLU A 195 -19.20 18.93 1.36
N ARG A 196 -19.57 19.18 2.63
CA ARG A 196 -20.91 18.90 3.14
C ARG A 196 -21.85 19.94 2.58
N ASP A 197 -22.26 19.77 1.32
CA ASP A 197 -23.58 20.23 0.95
C ASP A 197 -24.57 19.57 1.91
N VAL A 198 -25.49 20.35 2.45
CA VAL A 198 -26.50 19.99 3.48
C VAL A 198 -27.57 19.02 2.92
N ASN A 199 -27.17 18.18 1.95
CA ASN A 199 -28.02 17.30 1.18
C ASN A 199 -27.74 15.85 1.59
N VAL A 200 -28.78 15.18 2.05
CA VAL A 200 -28.84 13.76 2.47
C VAL A 200 -28.24 12.78 1.43
N GLU A 201 -28.18 13.20 0.16
CA GLU A 201 -27.67 12.42 -0.98
C GLU A 201 -26.15 12.18 -0.94
N SER A 202 -25.39 13.10 -0.31
CA SER A 202 -23.94 13.03 -0.20
C SER A 202 -23.46 11.96 0.79
N ASP A 203 -24.19 11.72 1.87
CA ASP A 203 -23.82 10.73 2.90
C ASP A 203 -24.02 9.29 2.41
N CYS A 204 -25.09 9.04 1.65
CA CYS A 204 -25.38 7.73 1.07
C CYS A 204 -24.27 7.26 0.10
N MET A 205 -23.75 8.16 -0.72
CA MET A 205 -22.65 7.85 -1.66
C MET A 205 -21.35 7.45 -0.95
N ILE A 206 -21.00 8.12 0.14
CA ILE A 206 -19.81 7.79 0.94
C ILE A 206 -20.00 6.44 1.64
N GLU A 207 -21.18 6.17 2.16
CA GLU A 207 -21.49 4.91 2.85
C GLU A 207 -21.41 3.71 1.89
N VAL A 208 -22.07 3.79 0.73
CA VAL A 208 -21.99 2.78 -0.33
C VAL A 208 -20.54 2.59 -0.78
N TYR A 209 -19.77 3.67 -0.87
CA TYR A 209 -18.35 3.58 -1.20
C TYR A 209 -17.54 2.85 -0.12
N LEU A 210 -17.70 3.22 1.15
CA LEU A 210 -16.95 2.60 2.25
C LEU A 210 -17.27 1.10 2.35
N PHE A 211 -18.53 0.74 2.15
CA PHE A 211 -18.96 -0.65 2.10
C PHE A 211 -18.34 -1.42 0.93
N THR A 212 -18.41 -0.86 -0.28
CA THR A 212 -17.83 -1.49 -1.49
C THR A 212 -16.30 -1.56 -1.43
N ASP A 213 -15.60 -0.55 -0.90
CA ASP A 213 -14.15 -0.56 -0.66
C ASP A 213 -13.77 -1.63 0.36
N GLY A 214 -14.55 -1.77 1.44
CA GLY A 214 -14.39 -2.82 2.44
C GLY A 214 -14.48 -4.22 1.81
N LEU A 215 -15.52 -4.48 1.00
CA LEU A 215 -15.66 -5.75 0.27
C LEU A 215 -14.50 -6.00 -0.71
N LEU A 216 -14.10 -4.98 -1.47
CA LEU A 216 -12.98 -5.07 -2.42
C LEU A 216 -11.64 -5.36 -1.74
N LYS A 217 -11.47 -5.02 -0.45
CA LYS A 217 -10.30 -5.39 0.36
C LYS A 217 -10.37 -6.81 0.92
N ILE A 218 -11.57 -7.31 1.24
CA ILE A 218 -11.75 -8.69 1.73
C ILE A 218 -11.52 -9.71 0.61
N ILE A 219 -11.99 -9.44 -0.61
CA ILE A 219 -11.89 -10.39 -1.73
C ILE A 219 -10.44 -10.90 -1.93
N PRO A 220 -9.40 -10.03 -2.06
CA PRO A 220 -8.02 -10.48 -2.18
C PRO A 220 -7.51 -11.34 -1.03
N THR A 221 -7.93 -11.06 0.20
CA THR A 221 -7.49 -11.82 1.37
C THR A 221 -7.97 -13.27 1.35
N ILE A 222 -9.11 -13.56 0.73
CA ILE A 222 -9.67 -14.91 0.57
C ILE A 222 -9.24 -15.55 -0.75
N VAL A 223 -9.22 -14.81 -1.85
CA VAL A 223 -8.88 -15.33 -3.18
C VAL A 223 -7.39 -15.70 -3.27
N PHE A 224 -6.51 -14.90 -2.68
CA PHE A 224 -5.07 -15.14 -2.74
C PHE A 224 -4.62 -16.49 -2.12
N PRO A 225 -5.10 -16.92 -0.92
CA PRO A 225 -4.79 -18.25 -0.38
C PRO A 225 -5.41 -19.39 -1.19
N ILE A 226 -6.62 -19.22 -1.74
CA ILE A 226 -7.25 -20.24 -2.61
C ILE A 226 -6.40 -20.48 -3.87
N LEU A 227 -6.00 -19.40 -4.54
CA LEU A 227 -5.12 -19.47 -5.72
C LEU A 227 -3.76 -20.07 -5.38
N THR A 228 -3.21 -19.74 -4.20
CA THR A 228 -1.97 -20.31 -3.71
C THR A 228 -2.09 -21.82 -3.51
N GLY A 229 -3.17 -22.29 -2.88
CA GLY A 229 -3.43 -23.71 -2.69
C GLY A 229 -3.52 -24.46 -4.03
N LEU A 230 -4.24 -23.91 -5.00
CA LEU A 230 -4.35 -24.49 -6.34
C LEU A 230 -2.99 -24.52 -7.06
N LEU A 231 -2.20 -23.45 -6.95
CA LEU A 231 -0.85 -23.39 -7.50
C LEU A 231 0.07 -24.47 -6.90
N ILE A 232 0.02 -24.70 -5.58
CA ILE A 232 0.81 -25.74 -4.91
C ILE A 232 0.39 -27.14 -5.39
N ARG A 233 -0.91 -27.39 -5.58
CA ARG A 233 -1.42 -28.67 -6.12
C ARG A 233 -0.91 -28.90 -7.54
N GLU A 234 -0.99 -27.91 -8.42
CA GLU A 234 -0.48 -28.02 -9.78
C GLU A 234 1.04 -28.18 -9.83
N LEU A 235 1.78 -27.44 -9.01
CA LEU A 235 3.23 -27.54 -8.93
C LEU A 235 3.68 -28.92 -8.43
N SER A 236 2.99 -29.49 -7.43
CA SER A 236 3.29 -30.83 -6.92
C SER A 236 2.92 -31.93 -7.91
N ALA A 237 1.80 -31.80 -8.63
CA ALA A 237 1.41 -32.70 -9.71
C ALA A 237 2.42 -32.65 -10.87
N ALA A 238 2.83 -31.46 -11.29
CA ALA A 238 3.85 -31.26 -12.33
C ALA A 238 5.20 -31.86 -11.92
N ASN A 239 5.62 -31.69 -10.67
CA ASN A 239 6.83 -32.30 -10.13
C ASN A 239 6.75 -33.83 -10.13
N THR A 240 5.61 -34.41 -9.76
CA THR A 240 5.39 -35.87 -9.80
C THR A 240 5.46 -36.42 -11.23
N ARG A 241 4.86 -35.73 -12.21
CA ARG A 241 4.97 -36.10 -13.64
C ARG A 241 6.42 -36.06 -14.14
N ARG A 242 7.17 -35.01 -13.77
CA ARG A 242 8.59 -34.88 -14.09
C ARG A 242 9.45 -35.98 -13.44
N LYS A 243 9.16 -36.37 -12.19
CA LYS A 243 9.84 -37.48 -11.51
C LYS A 243 9.66 -38.81 -12.25
N LYS A 244 8.46 -39.09 -12.78
CA LYS A 244 8.21 -40.31 -13.58
C LYS A 244 9.01 -40.36 -14.90
N LEU A 245 9.31 -39.19 -15.48
CA LEU A 245 10.10 -39.06 -16.71
C LEU A 245 11.62 -39.06 -16.48
N THR A 246 12.08 -38.86 -15.25
CA THR A 246 13.51 -38.80 -14.91
C THR A 246 13.77 -39.68 -13.68
N ALA A 247 14.07 -40.96 -13.91
CA ALA A 247 14.32 -41.97 -12.87
C ALA A 247 15.59 -41.73 -12.03
N THR A 248 16.30 -40.62 -12.23
CA THR A 248 17.55 -40.27 -11.55
C THR A 248 17.54 -38.79 -11.17
N GLN A 249 17.06 -38.41 -9.98
CA GLN A 249 17.37 -37.10 -9.36
C GLN A 249 16.95 -36.99 -7.88
N SER A 250 17.76 -37.52 -6.95
CA SER A 250 17.56 -37.27 -5.50
C SER A 250 17.85 -35.81 -5.09
N LYS A 251 18.62 -35.05 -5.89
CA LYS A 251 18.93 -33.63 -5.62
C LYS A 251 17.80 -32.63 -5.90
N ARG A 252 16.70 -33.02 -6.57
CA ARG A 252 15.60 -32.10 -6.92
C ARG A 252 14.48 -32.05 -5.88
N CYS A 253 14.46 -32.98 -4.91
CA CYS A 253 13.43 -33.09 -3.87
C CYS A 253 13.45 -31.90 -2.90
N THR A 254 14.63 -31.45 -2.47
CA THR A 254 14.78 -30.30 -1.55
C THR A 254 14.32 -28.98 -2.16
N ARG A 255 14.58 -28.73 -3.45
CA ARG A 255 14.25 -27.43 -4.09
C ARG A 255 12.75 -27.19 -4.23
N ALA A 256 11.95 -28.23 -4.49
CA ALA A 256 10.49 -28.12 -4.58
C ALA A 256 9.87 -27.76 -3.22
N ASP A 257 10.36 -28.38 -2.14
CA ASP A 257 9.87 -28.13 -0.77
C ASP A 257 10.18 -26.70 -0.29
N HIS A 258 11.36 -26.18 -0.60
CA HIS A 258 11.72 -24.80 -0.25
C HIS A 258 10.85 -23.76 -0.97
N THR A 259 10.48 -24.00 -2.24
CA THR A 259 9.60 -23.07 -2.97
C THR A 259 8.18 -23.04 -2.42
N THR A 260 7.65 -24.19 -1.98
CA THR A 260 6.31 -24.26 -1.36
C THR A 260 6.29 -23.54 -0.01
N LYS A 261 7.29 -23.79 0.84
CA LYS A 261 7.45 -23.08 2.13
C LYS A 261 7.50 -21.57 1.95
N LEU A 262 8.26 -21.10 0.95
CA LEU A 262 8.35 -19.68 0.61
C LEU A 262 6.99 -19.10 0.22
N VAL A 263 6.27 -19.74 -0.70
CA VAL A 263 4.98 -19.25 -1.19
C VAL A 263 3.95 -19.19 -0.07
N VAL A 264 3.86 -20.22 0.77
CA VAL A 264 2.95 -20.25 1.93
C VAL A 264 3.26 -19.12 2.91
N CYS A 265 4.54 -18.90 3.21
CA CYS A 265 4.97 -17.82 4.11
C CYS A 265 4.58 -16.44 3.56
N MET A 266 4.79 -16.19 2.26
CA MET A 266 4.38 -14.93 1.62
C MET A 266 2.87 -14.70 1.69
N THR A 267 2.07 -15.75 1.47
CA THR A 267 0.60 -15.67 1.55
C THR A 267 0.13 -15.39 2.97
N ALA A 268 0.75 -16.01 3.98
CA ALA A 268 0.44 -15.74 5.39
C ALA A 268 0.73 -14.28 5.77
N MET A 269 1.89 -13.74 5.36
CA MET A 269 2.24 -12.34 5.60
C MET A 269 1.28 -11.36 4.90
N PHE A 270 0.85 -11.68 3.67
CA PHE A 270 -0.11 -10.87 2.93
C PHE A 270 -1.47 -10.81 3.66
N MET A 271 -1.98 -11.94 4.14
CA MET A 271 -3.24 -11.97 4.92
C MET A 271 -3.13 -11.18 6.22
N ALA A 272 -2.00 -11.27 6.92
CA ALA A 272 -1.77 -10.53 8.16
C ALA A 272 -1.65 -9.00 7.93
N ALA A 273 -1.12 -8.58 6.77
CA ALA A 273 -0.96 -7.17 6.44
C ALA A 273 -2.27 -6.53 5.95
N GLU A 274 -3.01 -7.20 5.07
CA GLU A 274 -4.20 -6.63 4.40
C GLU A 274 -5.52 -6.96 5.10
N GLY A 275 -5.57 -8.05 5.87
CA GLY A 275 -6.77 -8.52 6.56
C GLY A 275 -7.30 -7.54 7.63
N PRO A 276 -6.49 -7.15 8.63
CA PRO A 276 -6.97 -6.29 9.72
C PRO A 276 -7.51 -4.93 9.24
N PRO A 277 -6.85 -4.19 8.32
CA PRO A 277 -7.41 -2.95 7.78
C PRO A 277 -8.73 -3.14 7.02
N GLY A 278 -8.89 -4.24 6.28
CA GLY A 278 -10.12 -4.53 5.55
C GLY A 278 -11.31 -4.77 6.48
N ILE A 279 -11.11 -5.53 7.56
CA ILE A 279 -12.16 -5.80 8.57
C ILE A 279 -12.55 -4.52 9.30
N LEU A 280 -11.57 -3.68 9.66
CA LEU A 280 -11.82 -2.43 10.36
C LEU A 280 -12.70 -1.47 9.55
N LEU A 281 -12.47 -1.37 8.23
CA LEU A 281 -13.26 -0.51 7.34
C LEU A 281 -14.71 -0.98 7.19
N VAL A 282 -14.92 -2.29 7.11
CA VAL A 282 -16.28 -2.85 7.09
C VAL A 282 -17.01 -2.56 8.40
N LEU A 283 -16.34 -2.73 9.54
CA LEU A 283 -16.92 -2.39 10.85
C LEU A 283 -17.22 -0.89 10.95
N GLN A 284 -16.36 -0.01 10.45
CA GLN A 284 -16.62 1.43 10.43
C GLN A 284 -17.83 1.79 9.54
N GLY A 285 -18.01 1.11 8.40
CA GLY A 285 -19.20 1.24 7.58
C GLY A 285 -20.47 0.84 8.34
N PHE A 286 -20.45 -0.32 9.03
CA PHE A 286 -21.58 -0.77 9.84
C PHE A 286 -21.86 0.11 11.07
N VAL A 287 -20.83 0.62 11.72
CA VAL A 287 -20.96 1.46 12.93
C VAL A 287 -21.49 2.85 12.58
N LYS A 288 -21.07 3.44 11.45
CA LYS A 288 -21.71 4.68 10.95
C LYS A 288 -23.21 4.52 10.74
N ASN A 289 -23.66 3.33 10.35
CA ASN A 289 -25.09 3.03 10.17
C ASN A 289 -25.86 2.84 11.48
N SER A 290 -25.17 2.51 12.58
CA SER A 290 -25.80 2.26 13.89
C SER A 290 -25.72 3.45 14.85
N VAL A 291 -24.73 4.33 14.68
CA VAL A 291 -24.61 5.58 15.43
C VAL A 291 -24.49 6.73 14.45
N GLY A 292 -25.61 7.41 14.20
CA GLY A 292 -25.68 8.66 13.45
C GLY A 292 -24.87 9.76 14.12
N PHE A 293 -23.56 9.76 13.91
CA PHE A 293 -22.72 10.94 14.15
C PHE A 293 -22.64 11.73 12.85
N SER A 294 -23.64 12.60 12.71
CA SER A 294 -23.61 13.80 11.88
C SER A 294 -22.49 14.76 12.31
#